data_AF-A0A0F6SFX9-F1
#
_entry.id   AF-A0A0F6SFX9-F1
#
_cell.length_a   1.000
_cell.length_b   1.000
_cell.length_c   1.000
_cell.angle_alpha   90.00
_cell.angle_beta   90.00
_cell.angle_gamma   90.00
#
_symmetry.space_group_name_H-M   'P 1'
#
loop_
_entity.id
_entity.type
_entity.pdbx_description
1 polymer ?
#
loop_
_entity_poly.entity_id
_entity_poly.type
_entity_poly.pdbx_seq_one_letter_code
_entity_poly.pdbx_strand_id
1 'polypeptide(L)'
;MCATPCRGDSVACPAVEVCSADAGSCGVCVAPSARPSGRGRGEPCELASECSTFGCGEVDGADQCTAICVGDGDCGRGMRCVEGYCARGERAGPFGTCRGDADCNDARCLARDTGERFCARRCTDAVSCPGGTCADVDGEMRCIPSAPVLGEACDGSVACAQGQCIDGACTATCGGASTCPVGHDCVREGDATLCRPRPSSSGGCSVASAGSPGVLVLLAMVAVVTIARRRRA
;
A
#
# COMPACT_ATOMS: atom_id res chain seq x y z
N MET A 1 2.40 7.87 25.17
CA MET A 1 2.03 8.45 23.86
C MET A 1 3.17 9.40 23.47
N CYS A 2 3.68 9.34 22.24
CA CYS A 2 4.73 10.28 21.79
C CYS A 2 4.10 11.67 21.56
N ALA A 3 4.81 12.73 21.96
CA ALA A 3 4.43 14.11 21.64
C ALA A 3 4.85 14.52 20.21
N THR A 4 5.70 13.73 19.56
CA THR A 4 6.21 13.93 18.20
C THR A 4 5.59 12.89 17.23
N PRO A 5 5.62 13.14 15.90
CA PRO A 5 4.73 12.46 14.96
C PRO A 5 5.04 10.98 14.74
N CYS A 6 6.19 10.48 15.17
CA CYS A 6 6.54 9.06 15.04
C CYS A 6 7.30 8.51 16.24
N ARG A 7 7.34 7.17 16.30
CA ARG A 7 8.22 6.39 17.18
C ARG A 7 9.15 5.55 16.31
N GLY A 8 10.43 5.43 16.65
CA GLY A 8 11.35 4.57 15.90
C GLY A 8 10.84 3.12 15.88
N ASP A 9 10.98 2.48 14.72
CA ASP A 9 10.41 1.16 14.37
C ASP A 9 8.88 1.05 14.40
N SER A 10 8.18 2.19 14.47
CA SER A 10 6.76 2.25 14.11
C SER A 10 6.60 2.78 12.69
N VAL A 11 5.59 2.29 11.99
CA VAL A 11 5.23 2.75 10.63
C VAL A 11 4.27 3.95 10.67
N ALA A 12 4.55 4.89 11.56
CA ALA A 12 3.75 6.09 11.77
C ALA A 12 4.03 7.21 10.76
N CYS A 13 5.19 7.17 10.08
CA CYS A 13 5.53 8.13 9.04
C CYS A 13 4.88 7.78 7.69
N PRO A 14 4.56 8.80 6.87
CA PRO A 14 4.16 8.61 5.48
C PRO A 14 5.16 7.75 4.69
N ALA A 15 4.71 7.15 3.61
CA ALA A 15 5.49 6.16 2.85
C ALA A 15 6.83 6.68 2.33
N VAL A 16 6.97 8.00 2.13
CA VAL A 16 8.18 8.67 1.65
C VAL A 16 9.02 9.31 2.74
N GLU A 17 8.65 9.15 4.01
CA GLU A 17 9.36 9.69 5.17
C GLU A 17 9.81 8.57 6.10
N VAL A 18 10.87 8.84 6.86
CA VAL A 18 11.44 7.92 7.85
C VAL A 18 11.39 8.56 9.22
N CYS A 19 11.19 7.74 10.27
CA CYS A 19 11.27 8.25 11.62
C CYS A 19 12.73 8.50 11.99
N SER A 20 13.07 9.74 12.37
CA SER A 20 14.43 10.14 12.72
C SER A 20 14.94 9.58 14.07
N ALA A 21 14.17 8.71 14.73
CA ALA A 21 14.46 8.19 16.05
C ALA A 21 14.80 6.70 16.01
N ASP A 22 15.63 6.27 16.96
CA ASP A 22 15.93 4.87 17.21
C ASP A 22 14.70 4.09 17.70
N ALA A 23 14.78 2.77 17.59
CA ALA A 23 13.79 1.80 18.06
C ALA A 23 13.14 2.22 19.40
N GLY A 24 11.82 2.40 19.39
CA GLY A 24 11.07 2.70 20.62
C GLY A 24 11.22 4.12 21.17
N SER A 25 12.04 4.98 20.56
CA SER A 25 12.19 6.40 20.90
C SER A 25 11.26 7.29 20.07
N CYS A 26 10.86 8.44 20.59
CA CYS A 26 10.00 9.37 19.86
C CYS A 26 10.85 10.25 18.93
N GLY A 27 10.37 10.47 17.70
CA GLY A 27 11.08 11.23 16.66
C GLY A 27 10.17 12.03 15.75
N VAL A 28 10.76 12.64 14.73
CA VAL A 28 10.05 13.35 13.66
C VAL A 28 10.16 12.59 12.34
N CYS A 29 9.14 12.71 11.48
CA CYS A 29 9.19 12.16 10.13
C CYS A 29 10.03 13.10 9.26
N VAL A 30 11.11 12.56 8.68
CA VAL A 30 12.06 13.31 7.85
C VAL A 30 12.23 12.62 6.50
N ALA A 31 12.77 13.34 5.52
CA ALA A 31 13.15 12.73 4.24
C ALA A 31 14.18 11.59 4.45
N PRO A 32 14.15 10.52 3.64
CA PRO A 32 15.03 9.35 3.82
C PRO A 32 16.51 9.74 3.80
N SER A 33 16.87 10.75 3.01
CA SER A 33 18.24 11.27 2.88
C SER A 33 18.75 12.02 4.11
N ALA A 34 17.89 12.38 5.07
CA ALA A 34 18.26 13.13 6.26
C ALA A 34 18.53 12.22 7.48
N ARG A 35 18.38 10.90 7.34
CA ARG A 35 18.58 9.95 8.45
C ARG A 35 20.05 9.52 8.54
N PRO A 36 20.69 9.62 9.71
CA PRO A 36 22.09 9.21 9.90
C PRO A 36 22.27 7.68 10.09
N SER A 37 21.18 6.91 10.21
CA SER A 37 21.22 5.46 10.53
C SER A 37 20.26 4.66 9.64
N GLY A 38 20.50 3.34 9.57
CA GLY A 38 19.79 2.38 8.70
C GLY A 38 18.27 2.43 8.81
N ARG A 39 17.62 1.93 7.75
CA ARG A 39 16.17 1.86 7.54
C ARG A 39 15.45 1.14 8.68
N GLY A 40 14.29 1.68 9.04
CA GLY A 40 13.41 1.13 10.06
C GLY A 40 12.48 0.05 9.51
N ARG A 41 11.77 -0.65 10.40
CA ARG A 41 10.83 -1.70 10.00
C ARG A 41 9.71 -1.16 9.07
N GLY A 42 9.38 -1.92 8.04
CA GLY A 42 8.37 -1.59 7.03
C GLY A 42 8.83 -0.59 5.98
N GLU A 43 10.09 -0.14 6.01
CA GLU A 43 10.69 0.67 4.96
C GLU A 43 11.22 -0.21 3.82
N PRO A 44 11.13 0.23 2.55
CA PRO A 44 11.62 -0.54 1.42
C PRO A 44 13.14 -0.73 1.48
N CYS A 45 13.64 -1.88 1.08
CA CYS A 45 15.07 -2.19 1.09
C CYS A 45 15.47 -3.06 -0.09
N GLU A 46 16.76 -3.06 -0.43
CA GLU A 46 17.33 -4.01 -1.40
C GLU A 46 18.29 -5.01 -0.71
N LEU A 47 18.93 -4.58 0.38
CA LEU A 47 19.93 -5.37 1.10
C LEU A 47 19.65 -5.33 2.59
N ALA A 48 19.96 -6.44 3.28
CA ALA A 48 19.81 -6.53 4.73
C ALA A 48 20.64 -5.47 5.49
N SER A 49 21.78 -5.06 4.95
CA SER A 49 22.62 -4.00 5.53
C SER A 49 21.98 -2.62 5.54
N GLU A 50 20.91 -2.41 4.76
CA GLU A 50 20.16 -1.17 4.79
C GLU A 50 19.27 -1.08 6.01
N CYS A 51 18.88 -2.20 6.61
CA CYS A 51 17.97 -2.27 7.73
C CYS A 51 18.75 -2.19 9.05
N SER A 52 18.36 -1.27 9.93
CA SER A 52 19.10 -0.98 11.17
C SER A 52 19.33 -2.20 12.07
N THR A 53 18.25 -2.94 12.37
CA THR A 53 18.23 -4.10 13.28
C THR A 53 17.57 -5.32 12.64
N PHE A 54 17.10 -5.21 11.41
CA PHE A 54 16.18 -6.15 10.77
C PHE A 54 16.78 -6.74 9.49
N GLY A 55 16.15 -7.79 8.97
CA GLY A 55 16.48 -8.29 7.64
C GLY A 55 15.73 -7.51 6.56
N CYS A 56 16.24 -7.55 5.33
CA CYS A 56 15.44 -7.21 4.17
C CYS A 56 14.71 -8.47 3.70
N GLY A 57 13.38 -8.42 3.61
CA GLY A 57 12.58 -9.57 3.18
C GLY A 57 11.35 -9.15 2.40
N GLU A 58 10.93 -10.00 1.46
CA GLU A 58 9.71 -9.82 0.69
C GLU A 58 8.49 -10.09 1.57
N VAL A 59 7.65 -9.08 1.77
CA VAL A 59 6.41 -9.16 2.55
C VAL A 59 5.32 -8.41 1.81
N ASP A 60 4.14 -9.03 1.62
CA ASP A 60 3.04 -8.44 0.85
C ASP A 60 3.46 -8.03 -0.59
N GLY A 61 4.39 -8.76 -1.19
CA GLY A 61 4.86 -8.54 -2.56
C GLY A 61 5.81 -7.35 -2.74
N ALA A 62 6.46 -6.90 -1.67
CA ALA A 62 7.51 -5.88 -1.72
C ALA A 62 8.64 -6.18 -0.73
N ASP A 63 9.88 -5.91 -1.13
CA ASP A 63 11.03 -5.97 -0.22
C ASP A 63 10.97 -4.83 0.78
N GLN A 64 10.95 -5.19 2.06
CA GLN A 64 10.93 -4.24 3.16
C GLN A 64 11.71 -4.74 4.37
N CYS A 65 12.24 -3.81 5.16
CA CYS A 65 12.92 -4.12 6.41
C CYS A 65 11.92 -4.78 7.36
N THR A 66 12.16 -6.03 7.71
CA THR A 66 11.19 -6.84 8.45
C THR A 66 11.87 -7.76 9.47
N ALA A 67 11.12 -8.13 10.50
CA ALA A 67 11.54 -9.11 11.49
C ALA A 67 10.65 -10.35 11.39
N ILE A 68 11.22 -11.48 11.81
CA ILE A 68 10.48 -12.73 11.96
C ILE A 68 9.46 -12.57 13.09
N CYS A 69 8.28 -13.14 12.92
CA CYS A 69 7.20 -13.14 13.90
C CYS A 69 6.47 -14.49 13.90
N VAL A 70 5.81 -14.77 15.03
CA VAL A 70 4.85 -15.87 15.15
C VAL A 70 3.42 -15.32 15.25
N GLY A 71 3.26 -14.12 15.80
CA GLY A 71 1.99 -13.40 15.83
C GLY A 71 2.16 -11.88 15.79
N ASP A 72 1.04 -11.17 15.63
CA ASP A 72 1.04 -9.70 15.46
C ASP A 72 1.71 -8.95 16.63
N GLY A 73 1.65 -9.52 17.84
CA GLY A 73 2.28 -8.95 19.03
C GLY A 73 3.80 -8.79 18.91
N ASP A 74 4.46 -9.59 18.06
CA ASP A 74 5.91 -9.55 17.83
C ASP A 74 6.32 -8.36 16.94
N CYS A 75 5.36 -7.78 16.21
CA CYS A 75 5.61 -6.78 15.19
C CYS A 75 5.53 -5.34 15.69
N GLY A 76 4.95 -5.12 16.86
CA GLY A 76 4.69 -3.79 17.39
C GLY A 76 3.48 -3.11 16.75
N ARG A 77 3.21 -1.86 17.16
CA ARG A 77 2.02 -1.11 16.71
C ARG A 77 2.09 -0.76 15.21
N GLY A 78 0.93 -0.80 14.54
CA GLY A 78 0.85 -0.45 13.12
C GLY A 78 1.33 -1.54 12.17
N MET A 79 1.66 -2.72 12.68
CA MET A 79 2.22 -3.84 11.92
C MET A 79 1.43 -5.12 12.25
N ARG A 80 1.49 -6.11 11.37
CA ARG A 80 0.91 -7.44 11.59
C ARG A 80 1.87 -8.52 11.12
N CYS A 81 1.67 -9.75 11.62
CA CYS A 81 2.46 -10.89 11.18
C CYS A 81 1.79 -11.56 9.97
N VAL A 82 2.51 -11.60 8.85
CA VAL A 82 2.10 -12.21 7.59
C VAL A 82 3.17 -13.21 7.18
N GLU A 83 2.81 -14.49 7.06
CA GLU A 83 3.70 -15.55 6.60
C GLU A 83 5.04 -15.62 7.36
N GLY A 84 5.02 -15.30 8.66
CA GLY A 84 6.20 -15.32 9.53
C GLY A 84 7.04 -14.04 9.52
N TYR A 85 6.60 -12.98 8.83
CA TYR A 85 7.28 -11.69 8.78
C TYR A 85 6.35 -10.53 9.11
N CYS A 86 6.93 -9.47 9.67
CA CYS A 86 6.17 -8.26 10.00
C CYS A 86 5.89 -7.41 8.75
N ALA A 87 4.61 -7.24 8.45
CA ALA A 87 4.08 -6.42 7.37
C ALA A 87 3.55 -5.08 7.90
N ARG A 88 3.54 -4.06 7.02
CA ARG A 88 2.91 -2.76 7.31
C ARG A 88 1.39 -2.90 7.41
N GLY A 89 0.80 -2.24 8.41
CA GLY A 89 -0.64 -2.16 8.62
C GLY A 89 -1.13 -3.20 9.65
N GLU A 90 -2.08 -2.79 10.47
CA GLU A 90 -2.78 -3.68 11.40
C GLU A 90 -3.83 -4.53 10.65
N ARG A 91 -4.28 -5.63 11.26
CA ARG A 91 -5.43 -6.38 10.73
C ARG A 91 -6.66 -5.46 10.68
N ALA A 92 -7.35 -5.47 9.56
CA ALA A 92 -8.55 -4.70 9.36
C ALA A 92 -9.68 -5.21 10.26
N GLY A 93 -10.37 -4.26 10.90
CA GLY A 93 -11.64 -4.52 11.56
C GLY A 93 -12.78 -4.72 10.55
N PRO A 94 -14.03 -4.87 11.02
CA PRO A 94 -15.19 -4.98 10.16
C PRO A 94 -15.24 -3.85 9.11
N PHE A 95 -15.55 -4.22 7.87
CA PHE A 95 -15.61 -3.34 6.69
C PHE A 95 -14.28 -2.71 6.25
N GLY A 96 -13.18 -2.95 6.96
CA GLY A 96 -11.86 -2.52 6.50
C GLY A 96 -11.37 -3.34 5.31
N THR A 97 -10.51 -2.76 4.48
CA THR A 97 -9.97 -3.39 3.28
C THR A 97 -9.10 -4.61 3.61
N CYS A 98 -9.13 -5.62 2.73
CA CYS A 98 -8.34 -6.84 2.86
C CYS A 98 -7.95 -7.38 1.48
N ARG A 99 -6.89 -8.20 1.41
CA ARG A 99 -6.54 -8.99 0.22
C ARG A 99 -6.93 -10.45 0.42
N GLY A 100 -6.79 -10.96 1.64
CA GLY A 100 -7.25 -12.28 2.06
C GLY A 100 -7.70 -12.31 3.52
N ASP A 101 -8.16 -13.47 3.99
CA ASP A 101 -8.68 -13.65 5.35
C ASP A 101 -7.63 -13.32 6.43
N ALA A 102 -6.34 -13.53 6.11
CA ALA A 102 -5.22 -13.19 6.98
C ALA A 102 -5.04 -11.67 7.19
N ASP A 103 -5.76 -10.82 6.49
CA ASP A 103 -5.76 -9.37 6.74
C ASP A 103 -6.86 -8.95 7.72
N CYS A 104 -7.79 -9.83 8.05
CA CYS A 104 -8.96 -9.53 8.85
C CYS A 104 -8.77 -9.93 10.31
N ASN A 105 -9.25 -9.09 11.22
CA ASN A 105 -9.32 -9.39 12.64
C ASN A 105 -10.59 -10.20 12.93
N ASP A 106 -10.45 -11.53 13.09
CA ASP A 106 -11.55 -12.48 13.35
C ASP A 106 -12.72 -12.36 12.34
N ALA A 107 -12.41 -12.10 11.07
CA ALA A 107 -13.37 -11.92 9.99
C ALA A 107 -12.90 -12.58 8.68
N ARG A 108 -13.79 -12.70 7.68
CA ARG A 108 -13.50 -13.23 6.34
C ARG A 108 -13.36 -12.10 5.34
N CYS A 109 -12.42 -12.19 4.42
CA CYS A 109 -12.23 -11.21 3.36
C CYS A 109 -13.17 -11.50 2.17
N LEU A 110 -14.28 -10.76 2.11
CA LEU A 110 -15.28 -10.86 1.04
C LEU A 110 -15.04 -9.80 -0.03
N ALA A 111 -15.46 -10.10 -1.25
CA ALA A 111 -15.47 -9.13 -2.35
C ALA A 111 -16.89 -8.56 -2.53
N ARG A 112 -16.97 -7.30 -2.94
CA ARG A 112 -18.19 -6.69 -3.48
C ARG A 112 -18.29 -6.94 -4.98
N ASP A 113 -19.46 -6.66 -5.55
CA ASP A 113 -19.70 -6.72 -6.99
C ASP A 113 -18.83 -5.73 -7.78
N THR A 114 -18.39 -4.65 -7.13
CA THR A 114 -17.48 -3.64 -7.69
C THR A 114 -16.02 -4.11 -7.74
N GLY A 115 -15.68 -5.20 -7.03
CA GLY A 115 -14.35 -5.81 -6.98
C GLY A 115 -13.55 -5.48 -5.72
N GLU A 116 -13.88 -4.40 -5.00
CA GLU A 116 -13.27 -4.06 -3.73
C GLU A 116 -13.58 -5.12 -2.67
N ARG A 117 -12.61 -5.33 -1.79
CA ARG A 117 -12.66 -6.37 -0.77
C ARG A 117 -12.70 -5.77 0.63
N PHE A 118 -13.46 -6.41 1.51
CA PHE A 118 -13.66 -5.94 2.88
C PHE A 118 -13.74 -7.10 3.87
N CYS A 119 -13.38 -6.84 5.13
CA CYS A 119 -13.49 -7.80 6.22
C CYS A 119 -14.92 -7.90 6.74
N ALA A 120 -15.54 -9.06 6.53
CA ALA A 120 -16.89 -9.38 6.95
C ALA A 120 -16.88 -10.28 8.18
N ARG A 121 -17.27 -9.71 9.32
CA ARG A 121 -17.47 -10.45 10.57
C ARG A 121 -18.78 -11.23 10.51
N ARG A 122 -18.86 -12.33 11.28
CA ARG A 122 -20.12 -13.01 11.57
C ARG A 122 -21.12 -12.10 12.27
N CYS A 123 -22.40 -12.34 12.05
CA CYS A 123 -23.49 -11.64 12.71
C CYS A 123 -24.68 -12.56 12.96
N THR A 124 -25.54 -12.18 13.89
CA THR A 124 -26.82 -12.87 14.15
C THR A 124 -28.02 -12.02 13.73
N ASP A 125 -27.83 -10.70 13.66
CA ASP A 125 -28.87 -9.71 13.41
C ASP A 125 -28.24 -8.39 12.91
N ALA A 126 -29.09 -7.45 12.48
CA ALA A 126 -28.65 -6.15 12.00
C ALA A 126 -27.94 -5.31 13.07
N VAL A 127 -28.26 -5.48 14.36
CA VAL A 127 -27.64 -4.72 15.46
C VAL A 127 -26.16 -5.10 15.61
N SER A 128 -25.81 -6.33 15.27
CA SER A 128 -24.43 -6.84 15.28
C SER A 128 -23.53 -6.21 14.19
N CYS A 129 -24.11 -5.47 13.25
CA CYS A 129 -23.45 -4.86 12.09
C CYS A 129 -23.62 -3.33 12.05
N PRO A 130 -23.05 -2.57 13.00
CA PRO A 130 -23.11 -1.11 12.95
C PRO A 130 -22.43 -0.59 11.68
N GLY A 131 -23.19 0.12 10.82
CA GLY A 131 -22.71 0.59 9.51
C GLY A 131 -22.94 -0.39 8.35
N GLY A 132 -23.68 -1.47 8.58
CA GLY A 132 -24.01 -2.47 7.57
C GLY A 132 -25.31 -3.20 7.81
N THR A 133 -25.49 -4.29 7.07
CA THR A 133 -26.60 -5.23 7.24
C THR A 133 -26.06 -6.63 7.50
N CYS A 134 -26.81 -7.44 8.24
CA CYS A 134 -26.51 -8.84 8.43
C CYS A 134 -27.20 -9.64 7.33
N ALA A 135 -26.42 -10.22 6.42
CA ALA A 135 -26.92 -10.96 5.27
C ALA A 135 -26.28 -12.34 5.17
N ASP A 136 -27.00 -13.30 4.60
CA ASP A 136 -26.46 -14.62 4.31
C ASP A 136 -25.46 -14.55 3.14
N VAL A 137 -24.25 -15.06 3.37
CA VAL A 137 -23.23 -15.24 2.35
C VAL A 137 -22.73 -16.67 2.45
N ASP A 138 -23.00 -17.48 1.42
CA ASP A 138 -22.64 -18.90 1.36
C ASP A 138 -23.17 -19.73 2.55
N GLY A 139 -24.37 -19.41 3.07
CA GLY A 139 -24.97 -20.11 4.22
C GLY A 139 -24.45 -19.67 5.59
N GLU A 140 -23.70 -18.55 5.65
CA GLU A 140 -23.27 -17.95 6.90
C GLU A 140 -23.66 -16.47 6.97
N MET A 141 -24.22 -16.05 8.10
CA MET A 141 -24.61 -14.67 8.32
C MET A 141 -23.38 -13.78 8.53
N ARG A 142 -23.21 -12.79 7.63
CA ARG A 142 -22.06 -11.88 7.57
C ARG A 142 -22.52 -10.42 7.55
N CYS A 143 -21.72 -9.56 8.17
CA CYS A 143 -21.91 -8.12 8.07
C CYS A 143 -21.46 -7.63 6.69
N ILE A 144 -22.37 -7.03 5.94
CA ILE A 144 -22.15 -6.42 4.64
C ILE A 144 -22.29 -4.89 4.75
N PRO A 145 -21.30 -4.10 4.28
CA PRO A 145 -21.34 -2.66 4.43
C PRO A 145 -22.46 -2.04 3.57
N SER A 146 -23.26 -1.17 4.19
CA SER A 146 -24.37 -0.46 3.52
C SER A 146 -23.89 0.74 2.70
N ALA A 147 -22.65 1.16 2.93
CA ALA A 147 -22.00 2.29 2.30
C ALA A 147 -20.71 1.84 1.57
N PRO A 148 -20.26 2.59 0.54
CA PRO A 148 -18.96 2.40 -0.08
C PRO A 148 -17.80 2.31 0.93
N VAL A 149 -16.95 1.30 0.80
CA VAL A 149 -15.72 1.14 1.60
C VAL A 149 -14.55 1.90 0.98
N LEU A 150 -13.40 1.88 1.66
CA LEU A 150 -12.19 2.55 1.15
C LEU A 150 -11.81 2.05 -0.25
N GLY A 151 -11.54 3.00 -1.14
CA GLY A 151 -11.27 2.77 -2.57
C GLY A 151 -12.50 2.82 -3.47
N GLU A 152 -13.71 2.59 -2.94
CA GLU A 152 -14.93 2.63 -3.74
C GLU A 152 -15.33 4.06 -4.12
N ALA A 153 -16.07 4.19 -5.22
CA ALA A 153 -16.59 5.46 -5.69
C ALA A 153 -17.61 6.07 -4.71
N CYS A 154 -17.64 7.40 -4.64
CA CYS A 154 -18.54 8.15 -3.77
C CYS A 154 -18.94 9.50 -4.35
N ASP A 155 -20.14 9.97 -3.95
CA ASP A 155 -20.69 11.28 -4.32
C ASP A 155 -20.65 12.30 -3.17
N GLY A 156 -19.85 12.04 -2.15
CA GLY A 156 -19.67 12.92 -0.99
C GLY A 156 -19.25 12.16 0.27
N SER A 157 -18.62 12.85 1.22
CA SER A 157 -18.00 12.21 2.39
C SER A 157 -19.00 11.46 3.29
N VAL A 158 -20.27 11.87 3.30
CA VAL A 158 -21.32 11.17 4.06
C VAL A 158 -21.71 9.82 3.47
N ALA A 159 -21.35 9.56 2.20
CA ALA A 159 -21.63 8.30 1.54
C ALA A 159 -20.59 7.22 1.90
N CYS A 160 -19.41 7.58 2.40
CA CYS A 160 -18.37 6.61 2.72
C CYS A 160 -18.65 5.89 4.05
N ALA A 161 -18.53 4.57 4.05
CA ALA A 161 -18.58 3.75 5.27
C ALA A 161 -17.45 4.14 6.24
N GLN A 162 -16.31 4.52 5.68
CA GLN A 162 -15.14 4.98 6.43
C GLN A 162 -14.49 6.16 5.69
N GLY A 163 -14.26 7.27 6.41
CA GLY A 163 -13.44 8.37 5.94
C GLY A 163 -14.17 9.45 5.13
N GLN A 164 -13.52 9.97 4.10
CA GLN A 164 -13.97 11.10 3.30
C GLN A 164 -13.98 10.76 1.81
N CYS A 165 -14.85 11.43 1.05
CA CYS A 165 -14.87 11.31 -0.39
C CYS A 165 -13.92 12.35 -0.99
N ILE A 166 -12.79 11.89 -1.53
CA ILE A 166 -11.76 12.74 -2.12
C ILE A 166 -11.47 12.20 -3.53
N ASP A 167 -11.54 13.10 -4.52
CA ASP A 167 -11.41 12.75 -5.94
C ASP A 167 -12.39 11.66 -6.41
N GLY A 168 -13.58 11.62 -5.79
CA GLY A 168 -14.62 10.64 -6.11
C GLY A 168 -14.40 9.24 -5.54
N ALA A 169 -13.42 9.03 -4.65
CA ALA A 169 -13.18 7.77 -3.97
C ALA A 169 -13.14 7.93 -2.44
N CYS A 170 -13.66 6.92 -1.72
CA CYS A 170 -13.58 6.90 -0.27
C CYS A 170 -12.14 6.66 0.19
N THR A 171 -11.62 7.58 1.00
CA THR A 171 -10.25 7.51 1.56
C THR A 171 -10.25 7.81 3.06
N ALA A 172 -9.23 7.34 3.76
CA ALA A 172 -9.02 7.59 5.19
C ALA A 172 -7.80 8.48 5.40
N THR A 173 -7.82 9.32 6.43
CA THR A 173 -6.65 10.07 6.87
C THR A 173 -5.68 9.19 7.66
N CYS A 174 -4.39 9.43 7.50
CA CYS A 174 -3.33 8.67 8.19
C CYS A 174 -2.26 9.59 8.78
N GLY A 175 -1.36 9.02 9.57
CA GLY A 175 -0.27 9.72 10.25
C GLY A 175 -0.46 9.81 11.77
N GLY A 176 0.64 10.01 12.49
CA GLY A 176 0.64 10.07 13.95
C GLY A 176 0.25 8.72 14.57
N ALA A 177 -0.98 8.65 15.10
CA ALA A 177 -1.53 7.43 15.70
C ALA A 177 -2.33 6.56 14.72
N SER A 178 -2.70 7.10 13.55
CA SER A 178 -3.55 6.42 12.57
C SER A 178 -2.69 5.80 11.47
N THR A 179 -2.86 4.50 11.23
CA THR A 179 -2.19 3.78 10.14
C THR A 179 -3.17 3.47 9.02
N CYS A 180 -2.65 3.33 7.80
CA CYS A 180 -3.48 2.91 6.68
C CYS A 180 -3.82 1.42 6.77
N PRO A 181 -5.01 1.02 6.30
CA PRO A 181 -5.39 -0.37 6.22
C PRO A 181 -4.49 -1.10 5.21
N VAL A 182 -4.60 -2.43 5.22
CA VAL A 182 -3.91 -3.29 4.27
C VAL A 182 -4.14 -2.82 2.83
N GLY A 183 -3.09 -2.87 2.01
CA GLY A 183 -3.16 -2.46 0.61
C GLY A 183 -3.05 -0.97 0.39
N HIS A 184 -2.88 -0.16 1.43
CA HIS A 184 -2.79 1.29 1.32
C HIS A 184 -1.51 1.83 1.96
N ASP A 185 -0.96 2.86 1.33
CA ASP A 185 0.15 3.64 1.84
C ASP A 185 -0.32 5.02 2.27
N CYS A 186 0.29 5.53 3.34
CA CYS A 186 0.03 6.88 3.81
C CYS A 186 0.80 7.88 2.96
N VAL A 187 0.09 8.65 2.13
CA VAL A 187 0.66 9.60 1.18
C VAL A 187 0.29 11.03 1.58
N ARG A 188 1.25 11.96 1.49
CA ARG A 188 0.99 13.38 1.73
C ARG A 188 0.51 14.05 0.44
N GLU A 189 -0.66 14.68 0.50
CA GLU A 189 -1.28 15.40 -0.59
C GLU A 189 -1.69 16.79 -0.08
N GLY A 190 -0.92 17.82 -0.46
CA GLY A 190 -1.03 19.15 0.13
C GLY A 190 -0.77 19.13 1.64
N ASP A 191 -1.71 19.66 2.42
CA ASP A 191 -1.65 19.70 3.89
C ASP A 191 -2.21 18.45 4.57
N ALA A 192 -2.75 17.49 3.81
CA ALA A 192 -3.35 16.27 4.34
C ALA A 192 -2.47 15.04 4.09
N THR A 193 -2.62 14.03 4.94
CA THR A 193 -2.06 12.69 4.75
C THR A 193 -3.20 11.69 4.61
N LEU A 194 -3.25 11.03 3.45
CA LEU A 194 -4.35 10.18 3.01
C LEU A 194 -3.86 8.77 2.68
N CYS A 195 -4.72 7.80 2.94
CA CYS A 195 -4.50 6.42 2.54
C CYS A 195 -4.84 6.26 1.07
N ARG A 196 -3.81 6.02 0.27
CA ARG A 196 -3.95 5.72 -1.16
C ARG A 196 -3.60 4.26 -1.42
N PRO A 197 -4.25 3.60 -2.39
CA PRO A 197 -3.89 2.24 -2.76
C PRO A 197 -2.39 2.16 -3.07
N ARG A 198 -1.71 1.17 -2.50
CA ARG A 198 -0.31 0.90 -2.84
C ARG A 198 -0.27 0.52 -4.32
N PRO A 199 0.61 1.14 -5.12
CA PRO A 199 0.77 0.72 -6.51
C PRO A 199 1.19 -0.75 -6.52
N SER A 200 0.43 -1.59 -7.22
CA SER A 200 0.83 -2.97 -7.45
C SER A 200 2.17 -2.96 -8.18
N SER A 201 3.19 -3.60 -7.60
CA SER A 201 4.50 -3.76 -8.25
C SER A 201 4.41 -4.80 -9.37
N SER A 202 3.58 -4.53 -10.39
CA SER A 202 3.54 -5.27 -11.65
C SER A 202 4.26 -4.44 -12.72
N GLY A 203 5.58 -4.54 -12.73
CA GLY A 203 6.41 -4.40 -13.93
C GLY A 203 6.52 -3.01 -14.58
N GLY A 204 7.78 -2.56 -14.70
CA GLY A 204 8.21 -1.79 -15.85
C GLY A 204 8.19 -0.28 -15.67
N CYS A 205 9.33 0.28 -15.25
CA CYS A 205 9.68 1.64 -15.64
C CYS A 205 9.73 1.68 -17.18
N SER A 206 8.66 2.15 -17.81
CA SER A 206 8.73 2.64 -19.18
C SER A 206 9.53 3.92 -19.12
N VAL A 207 10.85 3.81 -19.29
CA VAL A 207 11.69 4.96 -19.61
C VAL A 207 11.14 5.55 -20.91
N ALA A 208 10.38 6.64 -20.78
CA ALA A 208 10.10 7.51 -21.90
C ALA A 208 11.46 7.98 -22.42
N SER A 209 11.89 7.43 -23.56
CA SER A 209 13.08 7.87 -24.25
C SER A 209 12.84 9.33 -24.61
N ALA A 210 13.49 10.24 -23.89
CA ALA A 210 13.52 11.64 -24.24
C ALA A 210 14.10 11.73 -25.65
N GLY A 211 13.24 12.05 -26.62
CA GLY A 211 13.61 12.26 -28.00
C GLY A 211 14.66 13.35 -28.10
N SER A 212 15.91 12.96 -28.28
CA SER A 212 16.95 13.84 -28.77
C SER A 212 16.80 13.92 -30.30
N PRO A 213 16.64 15.12 -30.89
CA PRO A 213 16.52 15.28 -32.33
C PRO A 213 17.93 15.25 -32.93
N GLY A 214 18.35 14.11 -33.45
CA GLY A 214 19.63 14.01 -34.16
C GLY A 214 19.96 12.57 -34.48
N VAL A 215 20.40 12.34 -35.72
CA VAL A 215 20.78 11.04 -36.30
C VAL A 215 19.63 10.31 -37.03
N LEU A 216 19.07 11.01 -38.03
CA LEU A 216 18.46 10.41 -39.23
C LEU A 216 19.42 10.59 -40.41
N VAL A 217 20.58 9.92 -40.39
CA VAL A 217 21.44 9.75 -41.57
C VAL A 217 22.13 8.40 -41.42
N LEU A 218 21.89 7.49 -42.37
CA LEU A 218 22.59 6.22 -42.67
C LEU A 218 21.67 5.00 -42.67
N LEU A 219 20.72 4.94 -43.62
CA LEU A 219 20.18 3.67 -44.12
C LEU A 219 19.53 3.86 -45.50
N ALA A 220 20.26 4.48 -46.43
CA ALA A 220 19.81 4.67 -47.81
C ALA A 220 20.98 4.67 -48.82
N MET A 221 21.82 3.63 -48.82
CA MET A 221 22.92 3.47 -49.82
C MET A 221 23.23 1.99 -50.12
N VAL A 222 22.24 1.13 -50.36
CA VAL A 222 22.48 -0.23 -50.94
C VAL A 222 21.53 -0.59 -52.10
N ALA A 223 20.49 0.21 -52.39
CA ALA A 223 19.47 -0.16 -53.39
C ALA A 223 19.66 0.39 -54.82
N VAL A 224 20.82 0.93 -55.20
CA VAL A 224 21.02 1.58 -56.53
C VAL A 224 22.02 0.86 -57.45
N VAL A 225 22.70 -0.20 -57.00
CA VAL A 225 23.74 -0.87 -57.82
C VAL A 225 23.21 -2.00 -58.72
N THR A 226 21.95 -2.43 -58.60
CA THR A 226 21.42 -3.56 -59.41
C THR A 226 20.68 -3.16 -60.70
N ILE A 227 20.43 -1.87 -60.95
CA ILE A 227 19.68 -1.40 -62.15
C ILE A 227 20.58 -0.88 -63.29
N ALA A 228 21.87 -0.63 -63.04
CA ALA A 228 22.81 -0.18 -64.09
C ALA A 228 23.46 -1.32 -64.89
N ARG A 229 23.32 -2.59 -64.46
CA ARG A 229 23.97 -3.74 -65.12
C ARG A 229 23.13 -4.41 -66.22
N ARG A 230 21.93 -3.87 -66.52
CA ARG A 230 21.03 -4.40 -67.56
C ARG A 230 21.03 -3.61 -68.88
N ARG A 231 21.99 -2.69 -69.07
CA ARG A 231 22.03 -1.84 -70.28
C ARG A 231 23.39 -1.72 -70.99
N ARG A 232 24.39 -2.57 -70.70
CA ARG A 232 25.59 -2.71 -71.56
C ARG A 232 26.16 -4.13 -71.49
N ALA A 233 26.26 -4.75 -72.67
CA ALA A 233 26.75 -6.09 -73.02
C ALA A 233 25.75 -7.24 -72.80
#